data_AF-A0A3A8GQA8-F1
#
_entry.id   AF-A0A3A8GQA8-F1
#
_cell.length_a   1.000
_cell.length_b   1.000
_cell.length_c   1.000
_cell.angle_alpha   90.00
_cell.angle_beta   90.00
_cell.angle_gamma   90.00
#
_symmetry.space_group_name_H-M   'P 1'
#
loop_
_entity.id
_entity.type
_entity.pdbx_description
1 polymer ?
#
loop_
_entity_poly.entity_id
_entity_poly.type
_entity_poly.pdbx_seq_one_letter_code
_entity_poly.pdbx_strand_id
1 'polypeptide(L)'
;APKKVVDAPAPVRAAPANAVAIFGVARQPAATDSAAKLEDTITRRLGSAGDVQFVDLATAFPPPEPQGNPRGDALFDEGRAAYDNLDPDAAAVKFKAAAEAYVQRPGDLRPEKLGETYLFQGASQLLNGDVAGAKAAFTNALLAEPSLTPDAGLFGQDVQRVFSEAQSDLNAQPQGTLVVNTQPQGARVLVRGRDVGTTPLAGAKLAPGRYPVQVVLPGYAPFATYVEVKPSAPTELKTKLGSAPGLSALRDAATKAGTEAAFDADGAPPEVGAIAERLNARYVVLAATFQDKKGRLHGEVQAWDVRTKNRLRGVEVDFGKRDGKGSADYAADQVHTFLTGAALPQGREESKEPLVSSDSVLRKPWFWAAAAGVAAVTAGVVYVATTDRSPGFNPVNGLPGGISF
;
A
#
# COMPACT_ATOMS: atom_id res chain seq x y z
N ALA A 1 -10.93 -15.64 -51.87
CA ALA A 1 -11.00 -16.37 -50.59
C ALA A 1 -10.85 -15.37 -49.44
N PRO A 2 -11.72 -15.39 -48.41
CA PRO A 2 -11.55 -14.53 -47.25
C PRO A 2 -10.34 -15.00 -46.42
N LYS A 3 -9.54 -14.05 -45.91
CA LYS A 3 -8.44 -14.37 -44.99
C LYS A 3 -9.02 -14.88 -43.67
N LYS A 4 -8.54 -16.03 -43.19
CA LYS A 4 -8.78 -16.46 -41.80
C LYS A 4 -8.28 -15.38 -40.86
N VAL A 5 -9.19 -14.82 -40.06
CA VAL A 5 -8.79 -14.13 -38.82
C VAL A 5 -8.20 -15.22 -37.92
N VAL A 6 -6.97 -15.01 -37.45
CA VAL A 6 -6.39 -15.86 -36.43
C VAL A 6 -6.94 -15.35 -35.11
N ASP A 7 -7.85 -16.12 -34.51
CA ASP A 7 -8.36 -15.81 -33.18
C ASP A 7 -7.17 -15.70 -32.22
N ALA A 8 -7.11 -14.60 -31.48
CA ALA A 8 -6.15 -14.47 -30.39
C ALA A 8 -6.38 -15.61 -29.40
N PRO A 9 -5.32 -16.27 -28.89
CA PRO A 9 -5.50 -17.32 -27.89
C PRO A 9 -6.23 -16.72 -26.68
N ALA A 10 -7.35 -17.34 -26.31
CA ALA A 10 -8.12 -16.92 -25.13
C ALA A 10 -7.17 -16.88 -23.92
N PRO A 11 -7.30 -15.87 -23.03
CA PRO A 11 -6.41 -15.76 -21.88
C PRO A 11 -6.49 -17.04 -21.06
N VAL A 12 -5.35 -17.71 -20.89
CA VAL A 12 -5.27 -18.97 -20.16
C VAL A 12 -5.64 -18.70 -18.71
N ARG A 13 -6.86 -19.09 -18.35
CA ARG A 13 -7.43 -18.90 -17.01
C ARG A 13 -6.50 -19.57 -16.00
N ALA A 14 -5.93 -18.79 -15.09
CA ALA A 14 -4.98 -19.29 -14.10
C ALA A 14 -5.62 -20.42 -13.26
N ALA A 15 -4.84 -21.45 -12.95
CA ALA A 15 -5.30 -22.51 -12.07
C ALA A 15 -5.43 -21.97 -10.64
N PRO A 16 -6.53 -22.29 -9.91
CA PRO A 16 -6.77 -21.77 -8.57
C PRO A 16 -5.64 -22.17 -7.62
N ALA A 17 -5.09 -21.19 -6.92
CA ALA A 17 -4.14 -21.43 -5.83
C ALA A 17 -4.86 -22.15 -4.68
N ASN A 18 -4.12 -22.83 -3.80
CA ASN A 18 -4.69 -23.51 -2.62
C ASN A 18 -5.12 -22.54 -1.51
N ALA A 19 -5.62 -21.37 -1.89
CA ALA A 19 -5.99 -20.26 -1.03
C ALA A 19 -7.49 -20.25 -0.72
N VAL A 20 -7.84 -19.73 0.46
CA VAL A 20 -9.22 -19.48 0.89
C VAL A 20 -9.59 -18.00 0.83
N ALA A 21 -10.78 -17.73 0.29
CA ALA A 21 -11.47 -16.44 0.36
C ALA A 21 -12.62 -16.55 1.38
N ILE A 22 -12.78 -15.56 2.27
CA ILE A 22 -13.81 -15.57 3.31
C ILE A 22 -14.58 -14.26 3.26
N PHE A 23 -15.92 -14.34 3.29
CA PHE A 23 -16.79 -13.17 3.32
C PHE A 23 -17.92 -13.36 4.33
N GLY A 24 -18.04 -12.43 5.27
CA GLY A 24 -19.24 -12.20 6.05
C GLY A 24 -20.30 -11.52 5.18
N VAL A 25 -21.52 -12.06 5.23
CA VAL A 25 -22.66 -11.58 4.45
C VAL A 25 -23.84 -11.34 5.39
N ALA A 26 -24.42 -10.15 5.38
CA ALA A 26 -25.63 -9.87 6.14
C ALA A 26 -26.87 -9.98 5.22
N ARG A 27 -27.80 -10.89 5.54
CA ARG A 27 -29.06 -11.03 4.78
C ARG A 27 -30.02 -9.85 5.04
N GLN A 28 -29.84 -9.09 6.12
CA GLN A 28 -30.51 -7.81 6.38
C GLN A 28 -29.52 -6.76 6.94
N PRO A 29 -29.74 -5.44 6.75
CA PRO A 29 -28.85 -4.38 7.26
C PRO A 29 -28.56 -4.45 8.77
N ALA A 30 -29.53 -4.89 9.57
CA ALA A 30 -29.40 -5.06 11.02
C ALA A 30 -28.38 -6.13 11.45
N ALA A 31 -27.96 -7.02 10.54
CA ALA A 31 -26.99 -8.08 10.81
C ALA A 31 -25.56 -7.74 10.32
N THR A 32 -25.32 -6.56 9.75
CA THR A 32 -24.03 -6.14 9.14
C THR A 32 -22.84 -6.29 10.09
N ASP A 33 -22.94 -5.76 11.31
CA ASP A 33 -21.87 -5.86 12.31
C ASP A 33 -21.60 -7.31 12.75
N SER A 34 -22.64 -8.15 12.73
CA SER A 34 -22.53 -9.57 13.08
C SER A 34 -21.86 -10.37 11.97
N ALA A 35 -22.10 -10.02 10.70
CA ALA A 35 -21.40 -10.59 9.55
C ALA A 35 -19.90 -10.29 9.61
N ALA A 36 -19.53 -9.02 9.87
CA ALA A 36 -18.13 -8.62 10.00
C ALA A 36 -17.42 -9.32 11.17
N LYS A 37 -18.09 -9.46 12.33
CA LYS A 37 -17.56 -10.21 13.49
C LYS A 37 -17.38 -11.70 13.22
N LEU A 38 -18.30 -12.32 12.48
CA LEU A 38 -18.22 -13.74 12.16
C LEU A 38 -17.09 -14.01 11.15
N GLU A 39 -16.93 -13.16 10.13
CA GLU A 39 -15.80 -13.19 9.21
C GLU A 39 -14.44 -13.06 9.92
N ASP A 40 -14.30 -12.06 10.80
CA ASP A 40 -13.10 -11.85 11.61
C ASP A 40 -12.81 -13.05 12.52
N THR A 41 -13.83 -13.62 13.16
CA THR A 41 -13.68 -14.79 14.05
C THR A 41 -13.17 -16.02 13.29
N ILE A 42 -13.79 -16.34 12.15
CA ILE A 42 -13.35 -17.45 11.30
C ILE A 42 -11.94 -17.19 10.77
N THR A 43 -11.66 -15.98 10.27
CA THR A 43 -10.35 -15.60 9.71
C THR A 43 -9.24 -15.70 10.75
N ARG A 44 -9.44 -15.16 11.96
CA ARG A 44 -8.46 -15.25 13.06
C ARG A 44 -8.25 -16.69 13.52
N ARG A 45 -9.32 -17.49 13.65
CA ARG A 45 -9.20 -18.87 14.13
C ARG A 45 -8.48 -19.76 13.13
N LEU A 46 -8.81 -19.68 11.84
CA LEU A 46 -8.08 -20.35 10.76
C LEU A 46 -6.62 -19.84 10.65
N GLY A 47 -6.39 -18.54 10.80
CA GLY A 47 -5.03 -17.96 10.79
C GLY A 47 -4.15 -18.45 11.95
N SER A 48 -4.74 -18.72 13.11
CA SER A 48 -4.01 -19.24 14.29
C SER A 48 -3.51 -20.68 14.12
N ALA A 49 -4.05 -21.43 13.16
CA ALA A 49 -3.63 -22.80 12.84
C ALA A 49 -2.31 -22.85 12.04
N GLY A 50 -2.03 -21.83 11.22
CA GLY A 50 -0.80 -21.70 10.44
C GLY A 50 -0.70 -22.58 9.19
N ASP A 51 -1.66 -23.46 8.92
CA ASP A 51 -1.72 -24.37 7.76
C ASP A 51 -2.71 -23.95 6.67
N VAL A 52 -3.52 -22.91 6.92
CA VAL A 52 -4.47 -22.32 5.96
C VAL A 52 -3.85 -21.13 5.23
N GLN A 53 -3.71 -21.24 3.90
CA GLN A 53 -3.34 -20.13 3.03
C GLN A 53 -4.56 -19.26 2.71
N PHE A 54 -4.49 -17.96 2.99
CA PHE A 54 -5.51 -16.99 2.58
C PHE A 54 -5.19 -16.41 1.19
N VAL A 55 -6.21 -15.86 0.53
CA VAL A 55 -6.03 -15.03 -0.67
C VAL A 55 -5.16 -13.81 -0.34
N ASP A 56 -4.11 -13.59 -1.12
CA ASP A 56 -3.37 -12.33 -1.07
C ASP A 56 -4.14 -11.22 -1.81
N LEU A 57 -4.78 -10.36 -1.02
CA LEU A 57 -5.48 -9.18 -1.52
C LEU A 57 -4.54 -8.16 -2.18
N ALA A 58 -3.22 -8.16 -1.90
CA ALA A 58 -2.27 -7.25 -2.54
C ALA A 58 -2.03 -7.64 -4.00
N THR A 59 -1.90 -8.94 -4.27
CA THR A 59 -1.85 -9.48 -5.63
C THR A 59 -3.20 -9.33 -6.35
N ALA A 60 -4.34 -9.55 -5.66
CA ALA A 60 -5.66 -9.43 -6.29
C ALA A 60 -6.08 -7.98 -6.58
N PHE A 61 -5.64 -7.03 -5.75
CA PHE A 61 -5.93 -5.60 -5.81
C PHE A 61 -4.65 -4.79 -5.54
N PRO A 62 -3.73 -4.71 -6.53
CA PRO A 62 -2.56 -3.87 -6.41
C PRO A 62 -2.97 -2.41 -6.17
N PRO A 63 -2.23 -1.65 -5.34
CA PRO A 63 -2.50 -0.23 -5.15
C PRO A 63 -2.36 0.51 -6.48
N PRO A 64 -3.15 1.57 -6.72
CA PRO A 64 -3.00 2.38 -7.93
C PRO A 64 -1.60 3.00 -7.99
N GLU A 65 -1.03 3.08 -9.20
CA GLU A 65 0.24 3.77 -9.40
C GLU A 65 0.12 5.26 -9.03
N PRO A 66 1.14 5.86 -8.37
CA PRO A 66 1.14 7.28 -8.06
C PRO A 66 1.02 8.12 -9.34
N GLN A 67 -0.07 8.87 -9.45
CA GLN A 67 -0.31 9.75 -10.58
C GLN A 67 0.59 10.97 -10.42
N GLY A 68 1.51 11.18 -11.36
CA GLY A 68 2.38 12.36 -11.36
C GLY A 68 1.62 13.68 -11.21
N ASN A 69 2.31 14.73 -10.78
CA ASN A 69 1.70 16.03 -10.53
C ASN A 69 2.17 17.04 -11.59
N PRO A 70 1.68 16.96 -12.85
CA PRO A 70 2.19 17.78 -13.95
C PRO A 70 2.04 19.28 -13.71
N ARG A 71 1.11 19.70 -12.84
CA ARG A 71 0.99 21.10 -12.40
C ARG A 71 2.12 21.51 -11.46
N GLY A 72 2.46 20.67 -10.47
CA GLY A 72 3.61 20.89 -9.60
C GLY A 72 4.93 20.81 -10.37
N ASP A 73 5.05 19.87 -11.29
CA ASP A 73 6.21 19.70 -12.17
C ASP A 73 6.42 20.96 -13.04
N ALA A 74 5.38 21.43 -13.76
CA ALA A 74 5.49 22.64 -14.58
C ALA A 74 5.79 23.91 -13.78
N LEU A 75 5.22 24.08 -12.58
CA LEU A 75 5.52 25.21 -11.71
C LEU A 75 6.95 25.16 -11.16
N PHE A 76 7.50 23.97 -10.95
CA PHE A 76 8.91 23.79 -10.58
C PHE A 76 9.83 24.16 -11.75
N ASP A 77 9.53 23.70 -12.96
CA ASP A 77 10.31 24.03 -14.17
C ASP A 77 10.28 25.54 -14.48
N GLU A 78 9.13 26.20 -14.33
CA GLU A 78 9.00 27.66 -14.41
C GLU A 78 9.83 28.39 -13.35
N GLY A 79 9.87 27.86 -12.12
CA GLY A 79 10.70 28.41 -11.03
C GLY A 79 12.19 28.23 -11.30
N ARG A 80 12.59 27.09 -11.87
CA ARG A 80 13.98 26.81 -12.26
C ARG A 80 14.42 27.74 -13.38
N ALA A 81 13.59 27.94 -14.40
CA ALA A 81 13.86 28.91 -15.47
C ALA A 81 14.00 30.35 -14.94
N ALA A 82 13.18 30.77 -13.97
CA ALA A 82 13.34 32.08 -13.34
C ALA A 82 14.65 32.19 -12.54
N TYR A 83 15.00 31.17 -11.75
CA TYR A 83 16.23 31.12 -10.97
C TYR A 83 17.48 31.20 -11.86
N ASP A 84 17.51 30.43 -12.95
CA ASP A 84 18.63 30.37 -13.88
C ASP A 84 18.79 31.66 -14.70
N ASN A 85 17.71 32.43 -14.88
CA ASN A 85 17.72 33.78 -15.45
C ASN A 85 18.04 34.89 -14.43
N LEU A 86 18.40 34.54 -13.19
CA LEU A 86 18.68 35.47 -12.08
C LEU A 86 17.47 36.37 -11.72
N ASP A 87 16.25 35.83 -11.81
CA ASP A 87 15.01 36.42 -11.26
C ASP A 87 14.57 35.65 -9.99
N PRO A 88 15.20 35.93 -8.83
CA PRO A 88 14.91 35.22 -7.60
C PRO A 88 13.52 35.54 -7.00
N ASP A 89 12.93 36.71 -7.30
CA ASP A 89 11.56 37.04 -6.91
C ASP A 89 10.54 36.16 -7.64
N ALA A 90 10.63 36.06 -8.98
CA ALA A 90 9.77 35.16 -9.73
C ALA A 90 10.02 33.69 -9.36
N ALA A 91 11.28 33.29 -9.17
CA ALA A 91 11.64 31.94 -8.76
C ALA A 91 11.00 31.54 -7.42
N ALA A 92 11.13 32.39 -6.39
CA ALA A 92 10.55 32.14 -5.06
C ALA A 92 9.02 31.95 -5.13
N VAL A 93 8.32 32.78 -5.92
CA VAL A 93 6.86 32.67 -6.14
C VAL A 93 6.50 31.35 -6.82
N LYS A 94 7.24 30.94 -7.86
CA LYS A 94 6.98 29.71 -8.62
C LYS A 94 7.26 28.45 -7.81
N PHE A 95 8.40 28.38 -7.10
CA PHE A 95 8.70 27.25 -6.22
C PHE A 95 7.70 27.12 -5.07
N LYS A 96 7.24 28.23 -4.48
CA LYS A 96 6.15 28.20 -3.49
C LYS A 96 4.87 27.61 -4.08
N ALA A 97 4.47 28.05 -5.28
CA ALA A 97 3.28 27.52 -5.96
C ALA A 97 3.44 26.04 -6.34
N ALA A 98 4.64 25.59 -6.72
CA ALA A 98 4.94 24.18 -6.96
C ALA A 98 4.81 23.35 -5.68
N ALA A 99 5.37 23.82 -4.56
CA ALA A 99 5.24 23.17 -3.26
C ALA A 99 3.78 23.06 -2.82
N GLU A 100 2.99 24.13 -2.96
CA GLU A 100 1.54 24.11 -2.71
C GLU A 100 0.80 23.09 -3.60
N ALA A 101 1.16 23.00 -4.89
CA ALA A 101 0.59 22.01 -5.80
C ALA A 101 0.94 20.56 -5.42
N TYR A 102 2.17 20.28 -4.98
CA TYR A 102 2.57 18.97 -4.46
C TYR A 102 1.84 18.63 -3.14
N VAL A 103 1.69 19.60 -2.23
CA VAL A 103 1.00 19.43 -0.94
C VAL A 103 -0.50 19.14 -1.11
N GLN A 104 -1.13 19.53 -2.23
CA GLN A 104 -2.52 19.17 -2.51
C GLN A 104 -2.74 17.69 -2.87
N ARG A 105 -1.69 16.92 -3.19
CA ARG A 105 -1.78 15.48 -3.54
C ARG A 105 -0.89 14.59 -2.63
N PRO A 106 -1.22 14.44 -1.34
CA PRO A 106 -0.40 13.67 -0.39
C PRO A 106 -0.24 12.18 -0.73
N GLY A 107 -1.13 11.60 -1.54
CA GLY A 107 -1.05 10.19 -1.96
C GLY A 107 -0.12 9.94 -3.15
N ASP A 108 0.25 10.99 -3.88
CA ASP A 108 1.11 10.93 -5.08
C ASP A 108 2.52 11.52 -4.81
N LEU A 109 2.84 11.71 -3.53
CA LEU A 109 3.98 12.49 -3.07
C LEU A 109 5.31 11.96 -3.62
N ARG A 110 6.17 12.88 -4.06
CA ARG A 110 7.59 12.68 -4.33
C ARG A 110 8.39 13.44 -3.26
N PRO A 111 8.80 12.80 -2.15
CA PRO A 111 9.52 13.47 -1.06
C PRO A 111 10.74 14.27 -1.55
N GLU A 112 11.47 13.69 -2.50
CA GLU A 112 12.70 14.20 -3.06
C GLU A 112 12.44 15.50 -3.83
N LYS A 113 11.47 15.49 -4.77
CA LYS A 113 11.05 16.69 -5.52
C LYS A 113 10.50 17.78 -4.60
N LEU A 114 9.73 17.42 -3.57
CA LEU A 114 9.19 18.41 -2.63
C LEU A 114 10.31 19.03 -1.79
N GLY A 115 11.29 18.23 -1.35
CA GLY A 115 12.51 18.71 -0.68
C GLY A 115 13.31 19.66 -1.56
N GLU A 116 13.58 19.26 -2.80
CA GLU A 116 14.28 20.07 -3.81
C GLU A 116 13.53 21.39 -4.11
N THR A 117 12.20 21.34 -4.24
CA THR A 117 11.36 22.53 -4.44
C THR A 117 11.53 23.53 -3.29
N TYR A 118 11.49 23.07 -2.04
CA TYR A 118 11.71 23.93 -0.88
C TYR A 118 13.16 24.42 -0.75
N LEU A 119 14.15 23.63 -1.17
CA LEU A 119 15.54 24.05 -1.23
C LEU A 119 15.74 25.21 -2.21
N PHE A 120 15.22 25.09 -3.44
CA PHE A 120 15.29 26.19 -4.41
C PHE A 120 14.45 27.42 -3.98
N GLN A 121 13.29 27.22 -3.36
CA GLN A 121 12.51 28.31 -2.78
C GLN A 121 13.36 29.09 -1.75
N GLY A 122 14.03 28.39 -0.83
CA GLY A 122 14.86 29.02 0.19
C GLY A 122 16.12 29.68 -0.37
N ALA A 123 16.75 29.09 -1.39
CA ALA A 123 17.88 29.71 -2.08
C ALA A 123 17.46 31.02 -2.79
N SER A 124 16.30 31.02 -3.45
CA SER A 124 15.72 32.23 -4.06
C SER A 124 15.44 33.31 -3.00
N GLN A 125 14.88 32.93 -1.86
CA GLN A 125 14.62 33.85 -0.75
C GLN A 125 15.89 34.46 -0.16
N LEU A 126 17.01 33.71 -0.08
CA LEU A 126 18.31 34.29 0.32
C LEU A 126 18.83 35.32 -0.66
N LEU A 127 18.66 35.11 -1.98
CA LEU A 127 19.04 36.09 -2.99
C LEU A 127 18.23 37.39 -2.86
N ASN A 128 16.99 37.32 -2.37
CA ASN A 128 16.13 38.48 -2.06
C ASN A 128 16.40 39.09 -0.66
N GLY A 129 17.33 38.53 0.12
CA GLY A 129 17.60 38.95 1.50
C GLY A 129 16.57 38.45 2.54
N ASP A 130 15.59 37.64 2.16
CA ASP A 130 14.61 37.01 3.06
C ASP A 130 15.21 35.77 3.76
N VAL A 131 16.14 36.02 4.68
CA VAL A 131 16.80 34.97 5.47
C VAL A 131 15.81 34.18 6.34
N ALA A 132 14.76 34.84 6.84
CA ALA A 132 13.76 34.22 7.70
C ALA A 132 12.88 33.23 6.92
N GLY A 133 12.37 33.65 5.76
CA GLY A 133 11.60 32.79 4.87
C GLY A 133 12.45 31.68 4.26
N ALA A 134 13.72 31.95 3.93
CA ALA A 134 14.67 30.93 3.48
C ALA A 134 14.88 29.83 4.52
N LYS A 135 15.11 30.20 5.79
CA LYS A 135 15.26 29.24 6.90
C LYS A 135 14.00 28.39 7.12
N ALA A 136 12.82 29.00 6.96
CA ALA A 136 11.55 28.26 6.99
C ALA A 136 11.41 27.30 5.80
N ALA A 137 11.82 27.70 4.60
CA ALA A 137 11.82 26.84 3.42
C ALA A 137 12.79 25.66 3.58
N PHE A 138 14.04 25.88 4.02
CA PHE A 138 14.99 24.79 4.30
C PHE A 138 14.51 23.83 5.39
N THR A 139 13.84 24.34 6.44
CA THR A 139 13.18 23.48 7.43
C THR A 139 12.13 22.58 6.76
N ASN A 140 11.28 23.12 5.88
CA ASN A 140 10.32 22.32 5.12
C ASN A 140 10.98 21.32 4.15
N ALA A 141 12.13 21.69 3.57
CA ALA A 141 12.92 20.82 2.70
C ALA A 141 13.42 19.58 3.47
N LEU A 142 13.99 19.78 4.67
CA LEU A 142 14.44 18.72 5.59
C LEU A 142 13.29 17.89 6.15
N LEU A 143 12.12 18.50 6.38
CA LEU A 143 10.91 17.78 6.76
C LEU A 143 10.46 16.85 5.63
N ALA A 144 10.47 17.31 4.37
CA ALA A 144 10.12 16.52 3.20
C ALA A 144 11.14 15.40 2.92
N GLU A 145 12.44 15.72 2.90
CA GLU A 145 13.52 14.76 2.68
C GLU A 145 14.71 15.00 3.64
N PRO A 146 14.82 14.24 4.75
CA PRO A 146 15.88 14.41 5.74
C PRO A 146 17.31 14.17 5.25
N SER A 147 17.50 13.41 4.16
CA SER A 147 18.84 13.19 3.58
C SER A 147 19.22 14.23 2.53
N LEU A 148 18.38 15.24 2.30
CA LEU A 148 18.68 16.32 1.37
C LEU A 148 19.87 17.14 1.85
N THR A 149 20.82 17.38 0.95
CA THR A 149 21.98 18.25 1.16
C THR A 149 22.12 19.19 -0.04
N PRO A 150 22.29 20.52 0.13
CA PRO A 150 22.49 21.42 -0.99
C PRO A 150 23.84 21.13 -1.67
N ASP A 151 23.85 21.00 -2.99
CA ASP A 151 25.09 20.84 -3.77
C ASP A 151 25.95 22.12 -3.69
N ALA A 152 27.19 22.00 -3.23
CA ALA A 152 28.13 23.12 -3.07
C ALA A 152 28.62 23.72 -4.40
N GLY A 153 28.45 23.02 -5.52
CA GLY A 153 28.68 23.55 -6.87
C GLY A 153 27.49 24.34 -7.43
N LEU A 154 26.28 24.13 -6.90
CA LEU A 154 25.06 24.85 -7.32
C LEU A 154 24.65 25.97 -6.34
N PHE A 155 24.97 25.81 -5.05
CA PHE A 155 24.53 26.69 -3.98
C PHE A 155 25.71 27.25 -3.18
N GLY A 156 25.79 28.59 -3.13
CA GLY A 156 26.86 29.32 -2.44
C GLY A 156 26.85 29.16 -0.91
N GLN A 157 27.91 29.66 -0.26
CA GLN A 157 28.18 29.46 1.17
C GLN A 157 27.03 29.90 2.10
N ASP A 158 26.27 30.94 1.75
CA ASP A 158 25.13 31.38 2.57
C ASP A 158 23.97 30.37 2.58
N VAL A 159 23.69 29.71 1.45
CA VAL A 159 22.71 28.62 1.39
C VAL A 159 23.17 27.46 2.27
N GLN A 160 24.43 27.04 2.13
CA GLN A 160 25.03 25.97 2.92
C GLN A 160 24.94 26.26 4.44
N ARG A 161 25.28 27.49 4.83
CA ARG A 161 25.24 27.96 6.22
C ARG A 161 23.81 27.98 6.76
N VAL A 162 22.88 28.67 6.11
CA VAL A 162 21.49 28.82 6.60
C VAL A 162 20.72 27.49 6.55
N PHE A 163 21.02 26.60 5.60
CA PHE A 163 20.48 25.23 5.58
C PHE A 163 21.00 24.41 6.76
N SER A 164 22.30 24.50 7.07
CA SER A 164 22.90 23.84 8.24
C SER A 164 22.35 24.37 9.57
N GLU A 165 22.11 25.69 9.67
CA GLU A 165 21.40 26.30 10.80
C GLU A 165 19.97 25.76 10.93
N ALA A 166 19.21 25.65 9.84
CA ALA A 166 17.87 25.06 9.85
C ALA A 166 17.89 23.58 10.29
N GLN A 167 18.88 22.80 9.84
CA GLN A 167 19.05 21.40 10.24
C GLN A 167 19.40 21.26 11.73
N SER A 168 20.30 22.11 12.24
CA SER A 168 20.63 22.16 13.67
C SER A 168 19.40 22.49 14.51
N ASP A 169 18.64 23.52 14.15
CA ASP A 169 17.45 23.95 14.88
C ASP A 169 16.34 22.89 14.86
N LEU A 170 16.13 22.20 13.73
CA LEU A 170 15.15 21.11 13.64
C LEU A 170 15.56 19.91 14.49
N ASN A 171 16.85 19.57 14.53
CA ASN A 171 17.38 18.48 15.35
C ASN A 171 17.41 18.79 16.85
N ALA A 172 17.50 20.08 17.23
CA ALA A 172 17.46 20.53 18.61
C ALA A 172 16.04 20.46 19.22
N GLN A 173 14.99 20.41 18.39
CA GLN A 173 13.62 20.31 18.87
C GLN A 173 13.28 18.89 19.37
N PRO A 174 12.57 18.75 20.51
CA PRO A 174 12.19 17.45 21.01
C PRO A 174 11.15 16.80 20.09
N GLN A 175 11.39 15.54 19.73
CA GLN A 175 10.55 14.78 18.80
C GLN A 175 9.10 14.63 19.32
N GLY A 176 8.15 14.72 18.40
CA GLY A 176 6.78 14.30 18.61
C GLY A 176 6.57 12.82 18.27
N THR A 177 5.37 12.31 18.53
CA THR A 177 5.01 10.90 18.28
C THR A 177 3.75 10.81 17.42
N LEU A 178 3.79 10.10 16.31
CA LEU A 178 2.65 9.85 15.43
C LEU A 178 2.02 8.48 15.74
N VAL A 179 0.77 8.47 16.21
CA VAL A 179 -0.03 7.27 16.48
C VAL A 179 -1.08 7.12 15.38
N VAL A 180 -1.17 5.96 14.73
CA VAL A 180 -2.10 5.74 13.60
C VAL A 180 -2.97 4.52 13.83
N ASN A 181 -4.28 4.70 13.74
CA ASN A 181 -5.29 3.66 13.91
C ASN A 181 -6.27 3.67 12.72
N THR A 182 -6.59 2.48 12.23
CA THR A 182 -7.52 2.30 11.11
C THR A 182 -8.58 1.27 11.40
N GLN A 183 -9.71 1.39 10.71
CA GLN A 183 -10.68 0.30 10.55
C GLN A 183 -10.82 -0.01 9.04
N PRO A 184 -10.47 -1.22 8.57
CA PRO A 184 -9.87 -2.34 9.33
C PRO A 184 -8.45 -2.05 9.83
N GLN A 185 -7.95 -2.88 10.75
CA GLN A 185 -6.55 -2.87 11.19
C GLN A 185 -5.63 -3.60 10.18
N GLY A 186 -4.31 -3.58 10.39
CA GLY A 186 -3.32 -4.20 9.52
C GLY A 186 -2.93 -3.35 8.30
N ALA A 187 -3.38 -2.11 8.22
CA ALA A 187 -3.05 -1.20 7.12
C ALA A 187 -1.60 -0.73 7.24
N ARG A 188 -0.84 -0.74 6.14
CA ARG A 188 0.51 -0.17 6.07
C ARG A 188 0.43 1.35 6.20
N VAL A 189 1.29 1.93 7.03
CA VAL A 189 1.43 3.36 7.22
C VAL A 189 2.73 3.80 6.57
N LEU A 190 2.64 4.77 5.67
CA LEU A 190 3.79 5.40 5.04
C LEU A 190 3.85 6.86 5.46
N VAL A 191 5.04 7.33 5.83
CA VAL A 191 5.31 8.73 6.14
C VAL A 191 6.37 9.21 5.17
N ARG A 192 6.04 10.20 4.34
CA ARG A 192 6.91 10.66 3.24
C ARG A 192 7.31 9.51 2.30
N GLY A 193 6.33 8.69 1.89
CA GLY A 193 6.54 7.54 1.01
C GLY A 193 7.31 6.36 1.62
N ARG A 194 7.86 6.48 2.84
CA ARG A 194 8.62 5.42 3.53
C ARG A 194 7.71 4.66 4.48
N ASP A 195 7.72 3.33 4.43
CA ASP A 195 6.99 2.46 5.35
C ASP A 195 7.51 2.65 6.79
N VAL A 196 6.60 2.93 7.73
CA VAL A 196 6.90 3.08 9.17
C VAL A 196 6.23 2.01 10.04
N GLY A 197 5.55 1.03 9.42
CA GLY A 197 4.86 -0.07 10.10
C GLY A 197 3.39 -0.19 9.72
N THR A 198 2.65 -1.01 10.48
CA THR A 198 1.23 -1.31 10.24
C THR A 198 0.34 -0.85 11.39
N THR A 199 -0.95 -0.61 11.13
CA THR A 199 -1.91 -0.24 12.17
C THR A 199 -2.36 -1.44 13.02
N PRO A 200 -2.56 -1.28 14.35
CA PRO A 200 -2.33 -0.09 15.17
C PRO A 200 -0.84 0.29 15.28
N LEU A 201 -0.50 1.52 14.85
CA LEU A 201 0.87 2.03 14.92
C LEU A 201 1.03 2.79 16.24
N ALA A 202 1.78 2.19 17.18
CA ALA A 202 1.86 2.64 18.57
C ALA A 202 2.65 3.94 18.80
N GLY A 203 3.40 4.45 17.81
CA GLY A 203 4.10 5.72 17.92
C GLY A 203 5.38 5.84 17.10
N ALA A 204 5.30 6.37 15.88
CA ALA A 204 6.47 6.74 15.10
C ALA A 204 7.04 8.08 15.59
N LYS A 205 8.32 8.11 15.99
CA LYS A 205 8.99 9.36 16.41
C LYS A 205 9.39 10.20 15.20
N LEU A 206 9.02 11.48 15.21
CA LEU A 206 9.27 12.43 14.14
C LEU A 206 9.69 13.77 14.73
N ALA A 207 10.51 14.54 14.01
CA ALA A 207 10.75 15.95 14.37
C ALA A 207 9.42 16.73 14.29
N PRO A 208 9.27 17.87 14.99
CA PRO A 208 8.06 18.68 14.84
C PRO A 208 7.90 19.21 13.42
N GLY A 209 6.69 19.15 12.87
CA GLY A 209 6.45 19.54 11.49
C GLY A 209 5.21 18.91 10.87
N ARG A 210 4.95 19.25 9.61
CA ARG A 210 3.76 18.79 8.87
C ARG A 210 4.17 17.68 7.89
N TYR A 211 3.62 16.48 8.09
CA TYR A 211 4.01 15.28 7.35
C TYR A 211 2.88 14.73 6.48
N PRO A 212 3.15 14.35 5.22
CA PRO A 212 2.24 13.53 4.44
C PRO A 212 2.26 12.09 5.00
N VAL A 213 1.08 11.64 5.44
CA VAL A 213 0.83 10.29 5.95
C VAL A 213 -0.13 9.60 4.99
N GLN A 214 0.30 8.47 4.44
CA GLN A 214 -0.50 7.60 3.59
C GLN A 214 -0.77 6.29 4.34
N VAL A 215 -1.99 5.80 4.21
CA VAL A 215 -2.46 4.53 4.77
C VAL A 215 -2.96 3.67 3.60
N VAL A 216 -2.38 2.48 3.47
CA VAL A 216 -2.69 1.54 2.39
C VAL A 216 -3.03 0.18 2.98
N LEU A 217 -4.22 -0.34 2.65
CA LEU A 217 -4.63 -1.70 2.97
C LEU A 217 -5.10 -2.37 1.66
N PRO A 218 -4.58 -3.56 1.30
CA PRO A 218 -4.96 -4.22 0.06
C PRO A 218 -6.47 -4.45 -0.07
N GLY A 219 -7.03 -4.17 -1.26
CA GLY A 219 -8.47 -4.20 -1.50
C GLY A 219 -9.25 -2.97 -0.98
N TYR A 220 -8.61 -2.02 -0.29
CA TYR A 220 -9.22 -0.77 0.16
C TYR A 220 -8.69 0.42 -0.62
N ALA A 221 -9.48 1.50 -0.68
CA ALA A 221 -9.04 2.77 -1.22
C ALA A 221 -7.93 3.36 -0.33
N PRO A 222 -6.79 3.80 -0.88
CA PRO A 222 -5.72 4.41 -0.10
C PRO A 222 -6.21 5.73 0.50
N PHE A 223 -5.85 5.97 1.76
CA PHE A 223 -6.14 7.24 2.44
C PHE A 223 -4.84 8.03 2.58
N ALA A 224 -4.84 9.31 2.23
CA ALA A 224 -3.65 10.16 2.36
C ALA A 224 -4.05 11.53 2.90
N THR A 225 -3.29 12.04 3.87
CA THR A 225 -3.52 13.36 4.48
C THR A 225 -2.21 13.95 5.01
N TYR A 226 -2.22 15.25 5.34
CA TYR A 226 -1.13 15.86 6.08
C TYR A 226 -1.46 15.91 7.58
N VAL A 227 -0.52 15.45 8.41
CA VAL A 227 -0.61 15.45 9.87
C VAL A 227 0.43 16.39 10.45
N GLU A 228 0.03 17.22 11.41
CA GLU A 228 0.94 18.10 12.16
C GLU A 228 1.44 17.39 13.42
N VAL A 229 2.74 17.10 13.47
CA VAL A 229 3.42 16.53 14.63
C VAL A 229 3.97 17.66 15.49
N LYS A 230 3.59 17.67 16.77
CA LYS A 230 3.97 18.70 17.74
C LYS A 230 5.12 18.23 18.63
N PRO A 231 5.99 19.14 19.11
CA PRO A 231 7.10 18.77 19.99
C PRO A 231 6.60 18.12 21.27
N SER A 232 7.29 17.06 21.71
CA SER A 232 7.01 16.33 22.96
C SER A 232 5.57 15.79 23.12
N ALA A 233 4.77 15.73 22.06
CA ALA A 233 3.35 15.38 22.13
C ALA A 233 2.99 14.23 21.17
N PRO A 234 2.00 13.38 21.53
CA PRO A 234 1.39 12.45 20.60
C PRO A 234 0.38 13.15 19.69
N THR A 235 0.48 12.95 18.38
CA THR A 235 -0.57 13.27 17.41
C THR A 235 -1.24 11.96 16.97
N GLU A 236 -2.56 11.87 17.13
CA GLU A 236 -3.34 10.70 16.70
C GLU A 236 -3.98 10.93 15.33
N LEU A 237 -3.85 9.94 14.44
CA LEU A 237 -4.64 9.80 13.22
C LEU A 237 -5.55 8.58 13.32
N LYS A 238 -6.87 8.81 13.30
CA LYS A 238 -7.91 7.76 13.28
C LYS A 238 -8.68 7.87 11.96
N THR A 239 -8.73 6.81 11.16
CA THR A 239 -9.44 6.80 9.86
C THR A 239 -10.15 5.48 9.58
N LYS A 240 -11.21 5.50 8.76
CA LYS A 240 -11.92 4.31 8.29
C LYS A 240 -11.71 4.19 6.79
N LEU A 241 -11.18 3.06 6.35
CA LEU A 241 -10.88 2.82 4.94
C LEU A 241 -12.14 2.33 4.22
N GLY A 242 -12.46 2.94 3.09
CA GLY A 242 -13.50 2.46 2.18
C GLY A 242 -12.97 1.32 1.31
N SER A 243 -13.78 0.31 1.01
CA SER A 243 -13.41 -0.74 0.06
C SER A 243 -13.12 -0.15 -1.31
N ALA A 244 -12.09 -0.62 -2.00
CA ALA A 244 -11.87 -0.28 -3.40
C ALA A 244 -13.00 -0.87 -4.27
N PRO A 245 -13.30 -0.31 -5.46
CA PRO A 245 -14.38 -0.79 -6.33
C PRO A 245 -14.31 -2.31 -6.61
N GLY A 246 -13.10 -2.85 -6.78
CA GLY A 246 -12.88 -4.28 -6.99
C GLY A 246 -13.27 -5.16 -5.79
N LEU A 247 -12.97 -4.74 -4.56
CA LEU A 247 -13.39 -5.47 -3.35
C LEU A 247 -14.89 -5.28 -3.08
N SER A 248 -15.45 -4.10 -3.41
CA SER A 248 -16.90 -3.86 -3.35
C SER A 248 -17.67 -4.85 -4.23
N ALA A 249 -17.25 -5.00 -5.50
CA ALA A 249 -17.89 -5.94 -6.42
C ALA A 249 -17.85 -7.40 -5.92
N LEU A 250 -16.79 -7.80 -5.21
CA LEU A 250 -16.72 -9.11 -4.56
C LEU A 250 -17.63 -9.23 -3.35
N ARG A 251 -17.77 -8.17 -2.53
CA ARG A 251 -18.73 -8.11 -1.42
C ARG A 251 -20.17 -8.20 -1.93
N ASP A 252 -20.47 -7.57 -3.06
CA ASP A 252 -21.79 -7.64 -3.71
C ASP A 252 -22.06 -9.04 -4.28
N ALA A 253 -21.06 -9.68 -4.90
CA ALA A 253 -21.14 -11.06 -5.35
C ALA A 253 -21.34 -12.05 -4.18
N ALA A 254 -20.59 -11.87 -3.09
CA ALA A 254 -20.76 -12.65 -1.87
C ALA A 254 -22.15 -12.45 -1.26
N THR A 255 -22.69 -11.22 -1.31
CA THR A 255 -24.03 -10.91 -0.81
C THR A 255 -25.12 -11.65 -1.57
N LYS A 256 -25.01 -11.76 -2.91
CA LYS A 256 -25.93 -12.57 -3.74
C LYS A 256 -25.83 -14.05 -3.41
N ALA A 257 -24.61 -14.59 -3.31
CA ALA A 257 -24.37 -15.98 -2.96
C ALA A 257 -24.72 -16.34 -1.51
N GLY A 258 -24.77 -15.36 -0.59
CA GLY A 258 -25.10 -15.55 0.83
C GLY A 258 -26.59 -15.51 1.18
N THR A 259 -27.47 -15.37 0.17
CA THR A 259 -28.92 -15.45 0.35
C THR A 259 -29.36 -16.87 0.71
N GLU A 260 -30.50 -16.99 1.41
CA GLU A 260 -31.10 -18.27 1.80
C GLU A 260 -31.33 -19.18 0.58
N ALA A 261 -31.95 -18.64 -0.48
CA ALA A 261 -32.15 -19.38 -1.74
C ALA A 261 -30.86 -19.83 -2.44
N ALA A 262 -29.77 -19.05 -2.36
CA ALA A 262 -28.47 -19.45 -2.90
C ALA A 262 -27.78 -20.52 -2.03
N PHE A 263 -28.04 -20.50 -0.72
CA PHE A 263 -27.57 -21.49 0.23
C PHE A 263 -28.40 -22.79 0.18
N ASP A 264 -29.67 -22.76 -0.22
CA ASP A 264 -30.48 -23.98 -0.40
C ASP A 264 -30.27 -24.66 -1.77
N ALA A 265 -29.70 -23.96 -2.75
CA ALA A 265 -29.51 -24.46 -4.11
C ALA A 265 -28.57 -25.69 -4.18
N ASP A 266 -28.87 -26.60 -5.11
CA ASP A 266 -28.06 -27.77 -5.43
C ASP A 266 -26.76 -27.39 -6.18
N GLY A 267 -25.72 -27.00 -5.43
CA GLY A 267 -24.37 -26.79 -5.94
C GLY A 267 -23.66 -25.57 -5.37
N ALA A 268 -22.89 -24.89 -6.23
CA ALA A 268 -22.26 -23.61 -5.94
C ALA A 268 -22.97 -22.50 -6.72
N PRO A 269 -23.40 -21.40 -6.07
CA PRO A 269 -23.89 -20.21 -6.77
C PRO A 269 -22.87 -19.71 -7.81
N PRO A 270 -23.31 -19.16 -8.96
CA PRO A 270 -22.37 -18.72 -10.00
C PRO A 270 -21.42 -17.61 -9.50
N GLU A 271 -21.86 -16.78 -8.56
CA GLU A 271 -21.03 -15.78 -7.90
C GLU A 271 -19.88 -16.38 -7.08
N VAL A 272 -20.04 -17.57 -6.50
CA VAL A 272 -18.93 -18.27 -5.82
C VAL A 272 -17.82 -18.60 -6.81
N GLY A 273 -18.17 -19.03 -8.02
CA GLY A 273 -17.21 -19.24 -9.11
C GLY A 273 -16.52 -17.95 -9.56
N ALA A 274 -17.26 -16.84 -9.63
CA ALA A 274 -16.71 -15.53 -10.00
C ALA A 274 -15.76 -14.95 -8.93
N ILE A 275 -16.10 -15.10 -7.64
CA ILE A 275 -15.23 -14.74 -6.52
C ILE A 275 -13.94 -15.55 -6.56
N ALA A 276 -14.05 -16.87 -6.73
CA ALA A 276 -12.91 -17.77 -6.78
C ALA A 276 -11.96 -17.44 -7.94
N GLU A 277 -12.50 -17.18 -9.14
CA GLU A 277 -11.70 -16.72 -10.29
C GLU A 277 -11.01 -15.38 -10.01
N ARG A 278 -11.76 -14.36 -9.57
CA ARG A 278 -11.22 -13.00 -9.42
C ARG A 278 -10.13 -12.90 -8.34
N LEU A 279 -10.16 -13.80 -7.35
CA LEU A 279 -9.17 -13.90 -6.27
C LEU A 279 -8.14 -15.01 -6.46
N ASN A 280 -8.23 -15.78 -7.55
CA ASN A 280 -7.46 -17.02 -7.77
C ASN A 280 -7.55 -18.03 -6.60
N ALA A 281 -8.70 -18.09 -5.93
CA ALA A 281 -8.94 -18.94 -4.77
C ALA A 281 -9.46 -20.33 -5.17
N ARG A 282 -9.04 -21.37 -4.46
CA ARG A 282 -9.66 -22.70 -4.54
C ARG A 282 -10.89 -22.81 -3.66
N TYR A 283 -10.84 -22.18 -2.49
CA TYR A 283 -11.90 -22.27 -1.50
C TYR A 283 -12.58 -20.92 -1.30
N VAL A 284 -13.91 -20.92 -1.25
CA VAL A 284 -14.71 -19.76 -0.89
C VAL A 284 -15.57 -20.13 0.30
N VAL A 285 -15.56 -19.29 1.33
CA VAL A 285 -16.34 -19.43 2.56
C VAL A 285 -17.26 -18.23 2.68
N LEU A 286 -18.55 -18.48 2.80
CA LEU A 286 -19.56 -17.45 3.04
C LEU A 286 -20.17 -17.66 4.43
N ALA A 287 -20.07 -16.63 5.25
CA ALA A 287 -20.60 -16.59 6.60
C ALA A 287 -21.82 -15.66 6.64
N ALA A 288 -22.99 -16.23 6.34
CA ALA A 288 -24.25 -15.48 6.30
C ALA A 288 -24.75 -15.20 7.72
N THR A 289 -25.32 -14.02 7.96
CA THR A 289 -25.97 -13.65 9.22
C THR A 289 -27.34 -13.03 8.96
N PHE A 290 -28.27 -13.28 9.86
CA PHE A 290 -29.66 -12.81 9.76
C PHE A 290 -30.31 -12.66 11.13
N GLN A 291 -31.40 -11.90 11.19
CA GLN A 291 -32.30 -11.88 12.33
C GLN A 291 -33.55 -12.69 12.05
N ASP A 292 -34.00 -13.46 13.03
CA ASP A 292 -35.33 -14.11 12.98
C ASP A 292 -36.46 -13.10 13.27
N LYS A 293 -37.72 -13.54 13.14
CA LYS A 293 -38.92 -12.73 13.42
C LYS A 293 -39.03 -12.24 14.88
N LYS A 294 -38.18 -12.74 15.79
CA LYS A 294 -38.09 -12.35 17.20
C LYS A 294 -36.85 -11.46 17.47
N GLY A 295 -36.14 -11.04 16.42
CA GLY A 295 -34.94 -10.19 16.52
C GLY A 295 -33.68 -10.94 16.97
N ARG A 296 -33.70 -12.28 17.06
CA ARG A 296 -32.52 -13.05 17.48
C ARG A 296 -31.56 -13.18 16.31
N LEU A 297 -30.27 -12.97 16.58
CA LEU A 297 -29.21 -13.12 15.60
C LEU A 297 -28.83 -14.58 15.42
N HIS A 298 -28.87 -15.03 14.17
CA HIS A 298 -28.43 -16.34 13.73
C HIS A 298 -27.38 -16.18 12.62
N GLY A 299 -26.53 -17.18 12.46
CA GLY A 299 -25.58 -17.27 11.37
C GLY A 299 -25.58 -18.65 10.73
N GLU A 300 -25.10 -18.71 9.49
CA GLU A 300 -24.94 -19.94 8.75
C GLU A 300 -23.65 -19.84 7.93
N VAL A 301 -22.75 -20.79 8.11
CA VAL A 301 -21.48 -20.85 7.40
C VAL A 301 -21.53 -21.97 6.36
N GLN A 302 -21.11 -21.65 5.14
CA GLN A 302 -20.95 -22.59 4.07
C GLN A 302 -19.60 -22.38 3.37
N ALA A 303 -19.02 -23.45 2.85
CA ALA A 303 -17.75 -23.41 2.12
C ALA A 303 -17.80 -24.28 0.88
N TRP A 304 -17.14 -23.85 -0.20
CA TRP A 304 -17.05 -24.55 -1.47
C TRP A 304 -15.59 -24.73 -1.87
N ASP A 305 -15.23 -25.92 -2.35
CA ASP A 305 -14.00 -26.17 -3.10
C ASP A 305 -14.34 -26.12 -4.59
N VAL A 306 -14.01 -25.02 -5.27
CA VAL A 306 -14.41 -24.84 -6.67
C VAL A 306 -13.72 -25.80 -7.63
N ARG A 307 -12.64 -26.47 -7.18
CA ARG A 307 -11.90 -27.46 -7.98
C ARG A 307 -12.55 -28.84 -7.94
N THR A 308 -12.99 -29.29 -6.77
CA THR A 308 -13.64 -30.61 -6.60
C THR A 308 -15.16 -30.55 -6.66
N LYS A 309 -15.75 -29.35 -6.56
CA LYS A 309 -17.19 -29.09 -6.36
C LYS A 309 -17.75 -29.62 -5.03
N ASN A 310 -16.88 -30.03 -4.10
CA ASN A 310 -17.27 -30.38 -2.73
C ASN A 310 -17.72 -29.13 -1.97
N ARG A 311 -18.60 -29.34 -0.99
CA ARG A 311 -19.23 -28.26 -0.22
C ARG A 311 -19.48 -28.66 1.24
N LEU A 312 -19.16 -27.75 2.16
CA LEU A 312 -19.62 -27.75 3.54
C LEU A 312 -20.94 -26.96 3.61
N ARG A 313 -21.98 -27.54 4.21
CA ARG A 313 -23.33 -26.95 4.31
C ARG A 313 -23.90 -27.07 5.72
N GLY A 314 -24.82 -26.17 6.10
CA GLY A 314 -25.60 -26.27 7.34
C GLY A 314 -24.79 -26.08 8.63
N VAL A 315 -23.71 -25.30 8.60
CA VAL A 315 -22.94 -24.97 9.82
C VAL A 315 -23.57 -23.75 10.49
N GLU A 316 -24.59 -24.01 11.29
CA GLU A 316 -25.33 -22.98 12.05
C GLU A 316 -24.46 -22.34 13.15
N VAL A 317 -24.66 -21.04 13.37
CA VAL A 317 -24.04 -20.22 14.41
C VAL A 317 -25.12 -19.52 15.23
N ASP A 318 -25.15 -19.80 16.53
CA ASP A 318 -25.95 -19.12 17.53
C ASP A 318 -25.06 -18.08 18.23
N PHE A 319 -25.35 -16.79 18.01
CA PHE A 319 -24.58 -15.69 18.59
C PHE A 319 -24.72 -15.57 20.13
N GLY A 320 -25.63 -16.34 20.75
CA GLY A 320 -25.71 -16.51 22.19
C GLY A 320 -24.69 -17.50 22.77
N LYS A 321 -24.07 -18.35 21.94
CA LYS A 321 -23.06 -19.34 22.36
C LYS A 321 -21.65 -18.80 22.20
N ARG A 322 -20.83 -18.97 23.24
CA ARG A 322 -19.38 -18.67 23.20
C ARG A 322 -18.58 -19.84 22.63
N ASP A 323 -18.93 -21.04 23.06
CA ASP A 323 -18.18 -22.28 22.84
C ASP A 323 -19.10 -23.46 22.47
N GLY A 324 -18.48 -24.60 22.11
CA GLY A 324 -19.18 -25.83 21.76
C GLY A 324 -20.01 -25.76 20.46
N LYS A 325 -20.82 -26.79 20.23
CA LYS A 325 -21.57 -26.95 18.96
C LYS A 325 -22.52 -25.78 18.72
N GLY A 326 -22.27 -25.07 17.61
CA GLY A 326 -23.04 -23.91 17.16
C GLY A 326 -22.47 -22.57 17.63
N SER A 327 -21.28 -22.50 18.22
CA SER A 327 -20.57 -21.22 18.35
C SER A 327 -19.90 -20.81 17.02
N ALA A 328 -19.56 -19.54 16.87
CA ALA A 328 -18.75 -19.04 15.74
C ALA A 328 -17.39 -19.75 15.66
N ASP A 329 -16.81 -20.05 16.82
CA ASP A 329 -15.59 -20.83 16.96
C ASP A 329 -15.77 -22.25 16.38
N TYR A 330 -16.80 -23.00 16.78
CA TYR A 330 -17.08 -24.33 16.22
C TYR A 330 -17.26 -24.28 14.70
N ALA A 331 -17.90 -23.23 14.17
CA ALA A 331 -18.04 -23.08 12.72
C ALA A 331 -16.68 -22.92 12.02
N ALA A 332 -15.74 -22.18 12.61
CA ALA A 332 -14.37 -22.09 12.11
C ALA A 332 -13.64 -23.45 12.13
N ASP A 333 -13.86 -24.30 13.15
CA ASP A 333 -13.30 -25.67 13.21
C ASP A 333 -13.84 -26.58 12.09
N GLN A 334 -15.13 -26.45 11.77
CA GLN A 334 -15.75 -27.18 10.65
C GLN A 334 -15.20 -26.71 9.30
N VAL A 335 -15.02 -25.39 9.12
CA VAL A 335 -14.37 -24.83 7.93
C VAL A 335 -12.94 -25.34 7.83
N HIS A 336 -12.14 -25.31 8.90
CA HIS A 336 -10.78 -25.84 8.92
C HIS A 336 -10.73 -27.29 8.43
N THR A 337 -11.54 -28.15 9.05
CA THR A 337 -11.61 -29.58 8.74
C THR A 337 -11.98 -29.82 7.27
N PHE A 338 -12.85 -28.98 6.69
CA PHE A 338 -13.18 -29.03 5.26
C PHE A 338 -12.02 -28.58 4.34
N LEU A 339 -11.25 -27.56 4.74
CA LEU A 339 -10.13 -27.02 3.95
C LEU A 339 -8.91 -27.95 3.93
N THR A 340 -8.60 -28.58 5.08
CA THR A 340 -7.35 -29.32 5.30
C THR A 340 -7.54 -30.84 5.34
N GLY A 341 -8.75 -31.32 5.64
CA GLY A 341 -9.02 -32.72 5.97
C GLY A 341 -8.62 -33.12 7.39
N ALA A 342 -8.15 -32.18 8.22
CA ALA A 342 -7.68 -32.41 9.59
C ALA A 342 -8.43 -31.53 10.60
N ALA A 343 -8.75 -32.10 11.77
CA ALA A 343 -9.34 -31.34 12.87
C ALA A 343 -8.28 -30.47 13.57
N LEU A 344 -8.69 -29.28 14.04
CA LEU A 344 -7.82 -28.43 14.86
C LEU A 344 -7.49 -29.10 16.20
N PRO A 345 -6.23 -29.00 16.68
CA PRO A 345 -5.85 -29.55 17.97
C PRO A 345 -6.59 -28.81 19.09
N GLN A 346 -7.33 -29.55 19.92
CA GLN A 346 -7.96 -28.99 21.12
C GLN A 346 -6.90 -28.69 22.18
N GLY A 347 -6.95 -27.49 22.78
CA GLY A 347 -5.98 -27.04 23.76
C GLY A 347 -5.98 -27.87 25.04
N ARG A 348 -4.78 -28.07 25.62
CA ARG A 348 -4.56 -28.75 26.89
C ARG A 348 -5.32 -28.10 28.05
N GLU A 349 -5.66 -28.91 29.05
CA GLU A 349 -6.03 -28.42 30.39
C GLU A 349 -4.91 -27.54 30.99
N GLU A 350 -5.31 -26.57 31.81
CA GLU A 350 -4.39 -25.66 32.53
C GLU A 350 -3.60 -26.39 33.63
N SER A 351 -2.50 -27.06 33.27
CA SER A 351 -1.53 -27.56 34.24
C SER A 351 -0.75 -26.38 34.86
N LYS A 352 -1.18 -25.94 36.05
CA LYS A 352 -0.45 -24.96 36.88
C LYS A 352 0.90 -25.52 37.34
N GLU A 353 1.99 -25.07 36.74
CA GLU A 353 3.29 -24.96 37.41
C GLU A 353 3.92 -23.58 37.11
N PRO A 354 4.65 -22.96 38.06
CA PRO A 354 5.15 -21.58 37.94
C PRO A 354 6.58 -21.47 37.39
N LEU A 355 7.04 -20.22 37.20
CA LEU A 355 8.38 -19.80 36.74
C LEU A 355 8.56 -19.92 35.20
N VAL A 356 9.31 -19.07 34.47
CA VAL A 356 10.28 -18.00 34.79
C VAL A 356 10.04 -16.79 33.85
N SER A 357 10.44 -15.58 34.26
CA SER A 357 10.53 -14.40 33.39
C SER A 357 11.76 -14.44 32.47
N SER A 358 11.55 -14.61 31.16
CA SER A 358 12.49 -14.27 30.06
C SER A 358 11.66 -14.01 28.80
N ASP A 359 11.44 -12.78 28.36
CA ASP A 359 12.38 -11.94 27.60
C ASP A 359 12.86 -12.55 26.27
N SER A 360 12.57 -11.85 25.16
CA SER A 360 13.26 -11.91 23.85
C SER A 360 13.20 -13.15 22.92
N VAL A 361 12.04 -13.49 22.34
CA VAL A 361 11.93 -14.11 20.99
C VAL A 361 10.60 -13.61 20.36
N LEU A 362 10.50 -12.93 19.21
CA LEU A 362 11.04 -13.22 17.88
C LEU A 362 11.55 -11.95 17.18
N ARG A 363 12.88 -11.81 17.12
CA ARG A 363 13.55 -11.10 16.03
C ARG A 363 14.06 -12.14 15.03
N LYS A 364 14.07 -11.74 13.75
CA LYS A 364 15.04 -12.06 12.67
C LYS A 364 14.74 -13.28 11.73
N PRO A 365 15.35 -13.36 10.52
CA PRO A 365 14.87 -12.61 9.33
C PRO A 365 15.03 -13.38 7.96
N TRP A 366 14.86 -12.68 6.82
CA TRP A 366 15.26 -13.08 5.42
C TRP A 366 14.45 -14.23 4.79
N PHE A 367 14.31 -14.45 3.46
CA PHE A 367 14.56 -13.75 2.16
C PHE A 367 13.67 -14.50 1.11
N TRP A 368 13.39 -14.11 -0.15
CA TRP A 368 13.87 -13.10 -1.14
C TRP A 368 12.64 -12.30 -1.68
N ALA A 369 12.65 -11.20 -2.43
CA ALA A 369 13.46 -10.62 -3.53
C ALA A 369 13.07 -11.03 -4.98
N ALA A 370 12.08 -10.33 -5.56
CA ALA A 370 11.92 -9.99 -6.98
C ALA A 370 10.81 -8.91 -7.09
N ALA A 371 10.88 -7.83 -7.87
CA ALA A 371 11.90 -7.43 -8.84
C ALA A 371 12.33 -5.96 -8.63
N ALA A 372 13.64 -5.71 -8.63
CA ALA A 372 14.17 -4.40 -8.98
C ALA A 372 14.19 -4.29 -10.50
N GLY A 373 13.08 -3.82 -11.08
CA GLY A 373 12.97 -3.53 -12.51
C GLY A 373 13.60 -2.18 -12.83
N VAL A 374 14.81 -2.19 -13.41
CA VAL A 374 15.50 -0.98 -13.85
C VAL A 374 14.67 -0.24 -14.90
N ALA A 375 14.27 0.99 -14.60
CA ALA A 375 13.72 1.91 -15.59
C ALA A 375 14.84 2.41 -16.52
N ALA A 376 15.28 1.56 -17.44
CA ALA A 376 16.21 1.94 -18.49
C ALA A 376 15.49 2.86 -19.48
N VAL A 377 15.74 4.16 -19.39
CA VAL A 377 15.26 5.15 -20.36
C VAL A 377 15.97 4.89 -21.69
N THR A 378 15.34 4.11 -22.57
CA THR A 378 15.76 3.98 -23.98
C THR A 378 14.98 4.96 -24.85
N ALA A 379 15.25 6.25 -24.66
CA ALA A 379 15.07 7.23 -25.71
C ALA A 379 16.22 7.04 -26.72
N GLY A 380 15.94 6.40 -27.86
CA GLY A 380 16.95 6.00 -28.83
C GLY A 380 16.41 6.02 -30.25
N VAL A 381 16.49 7.17 -30.90
CA VAL A 381 16.11 7.35 -32.30
C VAL A 381 16.95 6.43 -33.18
N VAL A 382 16.30 5.64 -34.04
CA VAL A 382 16.99 4.80 -35.02
C VAL A 382 17.56 5.68 -36.13
N TYR A 383 18.88 5.87 -36.11
CA TYR A 383 19.64 6.31 -37.29
C TYR A 383 20.44 5.11 -37.81
N VAL A 384 20.10 4.62 -39.00
CA VAL A 384 20.86 3.56 -39.67
C VAL A 384 22.05 4.20 -40.36
N ALA A 385 23.25 3.97 -39.83
CA ALA A 385 24.51 4.19 -40.53
C ALA A 385 25.29 2.87 -40.52
N THR A 386 25.32 2.21 -41.67
CA THR A 386 26.09 0.97 -41.87
C THR A 386 27.57 1.28 -42.01
N THR A 387 28.43 0.66 -41.21
CA THR A 387 29.83 0.43 -41.55
C THR A 387 30.35 -0.82 -40.86
N ASP A 388 30.90 -1.75 -41.65
CA ASP A 388 31.61 -2.92 -41.16
C ASP A 388 32.88 -2.52 -40.41
N ARG A 389 33.32 -3.40 -39.51
CA ARG A 389 34.59 -3.26 -38.81
C ARG A 389 35.31 -4.61 -38.75
N SER A 390 36.55 -4.63 -39.24
CA SER A 390 37.76 -5.10 -38.53
C SER A 390 38.81 -5.70 -39.50
N PRO A 391 40.10 -5.81 -39.10
CA PRO A 391 40.87 -4.84 -38.33
C PRO A 391 42.35 -4.65 -38.79
N GLY A 392 42.93 -3.49 -38.47
CA GLY A 392 44.28 -3.35 -37.90
C GLY A 392 45.55 -3.56 -38.75
N PHE A 393 46.30 -2.48 -38.96
CA PHE A 393 47.74 -2.40 -38.64
C PHE A 393 48.21 -0.93 -38.52
N ASN A 394 49.40 -0.70 -37.97
CA ASN A 394 50.04 0.60 -37.67
C ASN A 394 51.56 0.43 -37.80
N PRO A 395 52.43 1.47 -37.90
CA PRO A 395 52.33 2.84 -38.43
C PRO A 395 53.26 3.03 -39.68
N VAL A 396 53.50 4.29 -40.13
CA VAL A 396 54.83 4.91 -40.48
C VAL A 396 54.73 6.04 -41.54
N ASN A 397 55.33 7.19 -41.21
CA ASN A 397 55.86 8.32 -42.00
C ASN A 397 55.36 8.65 -43.43
N GLY A 398 55.05 9.93 -43.68
CA GLY A 398 55.13 10.54 -45.02
C GLY A 398 54.37 11.85 -45.25
N LEU A 399 54.99 13.01 -44.98
CA LEU A 399 54.75 14.24 -45.76
C LEU A 399 55.41 14.07 -47.16
N PRO A 400 55.07 14.82 -48.24
CA PRO A 400 54.54 16.20 -48.22
C PRO A 400 53.50 16.61 -49.31
N GLY A 401 52.92 17.81 -49.12
CA GLY A 401 52.68 18.78 -50.21
C GLY A 401 51.38 18.67 -51.04
N GLY A 402 50.87 19.83 -51.48
CA GLY A 402 49.77 19.94 -52.45
C GLY A 402 48.87 21.18 -52.24
N ILE A 403 49.15 22.27 -52.97
CA ILE A 403 48.35 23.51 -52.99
C ILE A 403 47.43 23.50 -54.23
N SER A 404 46.40 24.36 -54.22
CA SER A 404 45.57 24.88 -55.34
C SER A 404 44.19 24.21 -55.46
N PHE A 405 43.08 24.93 -55.69
CA PHE A 405 42.86 26.38 -55.92
C PHE A 405 41.77 26.94 -54.99
#